data_AF-A0A1Y6F558-F1
#
_entry.id   AF-A0A1Y6F558-F1
#
_cell.length_a   1.000
_cell.length_b   1.000
_cell.length_c   1.000
_cell.angle_alpha   90.00
_cell.angle_beta   90.00
_cell.angle_gamma   90.00
#
_symmetry.space_group_name_H-M   'P 1'
#
loop_
_entity.id
_entity.type
_entity.pdbx_description
1 polymer ?
#
loop_
_entity_poly.entity_id
_entity_poly.type
_entity_poly.pdbx_seq_one_letter_code
_entity_poly.pdbx_strand_id
1 'polypeptide(L)'
;MRRAMRIVVIIGLICLVLPGILTTASFSHATAERACAIIAPYQDPSTQGSSAHFELFGEGGLGWQCYTVGAYGGDRNVAPLGLFPSIPTRPEPGQPT
;
A
#
# COMPACT_ATOMS: atom_id res chain seq x y z
N MET A 1 25.44 -15.16 32.61
CA MET A 1 24.77 -13.86 32.87
C MET A 1 24.74 -12.94 31.63
N ARG A 2 25.86 -12.70 30.93
CA ARG A 2 25.93 -11.77 29.78
C ARG A 2 24.97 -12.07 28.61
N ARG A 3 24.69 -13.35 28.34
CA ARG A 3 23.70 -13.73 27.29
C ARG A 3 22.26 -13.45 27.69
N ALA A 4 21.89 -13.66 28.97
CA ALA A 4 20.55 -13.38 29.46
C ALA A 4 20.20 -11.89 29.35
N MET A 5 21.12 -11.01 29.77
CA MET A 5 20.96 -9.56 29.63
C MET A 5 20.81 -9.14 28.16
N ARG A 6 21.58 -9.73 27.25
CA ARG A 6 21.50 -9.42 25.81
C ARG A 6 20.16 -9.81 25.19
N ILE A 7 19.60 -10.95 25.59
CA ILE A 7 18.28 -11.41 25.13
C ILE A 7 17.19 -10.45 25.61
N VAL A 8 17.20 -10.05 26.89
CA VAL A 8 16.23 -9.11 27.44
C VAL A 8 16.25 -7.78 26.68
N VAL A 9 17.45 -7.25 26.39
CA VAL A 9 17.58 -6.01 25.63
C VAL A 9 17.03 -6.15 24.21
N ILE A 10 17.32 -7.25 23.51
CA ILE A 10 16.81 -7.48 22.16
C ILE A 10 15.28 -7.57 22.17
N ILE A 11 14.68 -8.29 23.12
CA ILE A 11 13.23 -8.39 23.25
C ILE A 11 12.62 -7.02 23.53
N GLY A 12 13.20 -6.25 24.47
CA GLY A 12 12.74 -4.89 24.76
C GLY A 12 12.80 -3.97 23.53
N LEU A 13 13.88 -4.07 22.75
CA LEU A 13 14.03 -3.31 21.50
C LEU A 13 12.96 -3.72 20.47
N ILE A 14 12.72 -5.01 20.28
CA ILE A 14 11.68 -5.50 19.37
C ILE A 14 10.31 -4.98 19.83
N CYS A 15 9.97 -5.10 21.12
CA CYS A 15 8.70 -4.59 21.65
C CYS A 15 8.55 -3.07 21.49
N LEU A 16 9.65 -2.31 21.53
CA LEU A 16 9.62 -0.86 21.31
C LEU A 16 9.43 -0.49 19.83
N VAL A 17 10.08 -1.23 18.92
CA VAL A 17 10.11 -0.92 17.48
C VAL A 17 8.88 -1.47 16.74
N LEU A 18 8.39 -2.65 17.13
CA LEU A 18 7.25 -3.33 16.51
C LEU A 18 6.00 -2.42 16.35
N PRO A 19 5.52 -1.69 17.38
CA PRO A 19 4.37 -0.81 17.22
C PRO A 19 4.65 0.36 16.26
N GLY A 20 5.88 0.85 16.20
CA GLY A 20 6.27 1.91 15.26
C GLY A 20 6.19 1.44 13.80
N ILE A 21 6.64 0.23 13.52
CA ILE A 21 6.55 -0.35 12.16
C ILE A 21 5.08 -0.62 11.80
N LEU A 22 4.30 -1.21 12.70
CA LEU A 22 2.89 -1.52 12.47
C LEU A 22 2.05 -0.26 12.22
N THR A 23 2.29 0.81 12.98
CA THR A 23 1.60 2.08 12.77
C THR A 23 1.98 2.68 11.42
N THR A 24 3.27 2.72 11.08
CA THR A 24 3.74 3.23 9.78
C THR A 24 3.13 2.47 8.60
N ALA A 25 3.15 1.13 8.67
CA ALA A 25 2.54 0.28 7.63
C ALA A 25 1.03 0.52 7.51
N SER A 26 0.32 0.65 8.64
CA SER A 26 -1.12 0.93 8.67
C SER A 26 -1.46 2.29 8.05
N PHE A 27 -0.65 3.32 8.34
CA PHE A 27 -0.80 4.64 7.71
C PHE A 27 -0.58 4.57 6.21
N SER A 28 0.45 3.83 5.75
CA SER A 28 0.70 3.65 4.32
C SER A 28 -0.45 2.92 3.61
N HIS A 29 -1.00 1.86 4.21
CA HIS A 29 -2.15 1.14 3.68
C HIS A 29 -3.39 2.03 3.59
N ALA A 30 -3.70 2.77 4.65
CA ALA A 30 -4.86 3.68 4.66
C ALA A 30 -4.72 4.79 3.62
N THR A 31 -3.49 5.22 3.33
CA THR A 31 -3.21 6.24 2.31
C THR A 31 -3.32 5.65 0.91
N ALA A 32 -2.79 4.45 0.68
CA ALA A 32 -2.91 3.72 -0.57
C ALA A 32 -4.37 3.47 -0.95
N GLU A 33 -5.20 3.01 0.00
CA GLU A 33 -6.63 2.79 -0.21
C GLU A 33 -7.35 4.09 -0.61
N ARG A 34 -7.06 5.19 0.08
CA ARG A 34 -7.66 6.50 -0.24
C ARG A 34 -7.24 6.99 -1.63
N ALA A 35 -5.97 6.81 -1.99
CA ALA A 35 -5.46 7.18 -3.30
C ALA A 35 -6.09 6.33 -4.41
N CYS A 36 -6.21 5.01 -4.18
CA CYS A 36 -6.81 4.09 -5.15
C CYS A 36 -8.31 4.35 -5.33
N ALA A 37 -9.04 4.67 -4.27
CA ALA A 37 -10.45 5.09 -4.35
C ALA A 37 -10.66 6.36 -5.19
N ILE A 38 -9.63 7.22 -5.29
CA ILE A 38 -9.66 8.39 -6.18
C ILE A 38 -9.27 8.00 -7.59
N ILE A 39 -8.23 7.19 -7.82
CA ILE A 39 -7.71 6.90 -9.18
C ILE A 39 -8.58 5.89 -9.94
N ALA A 40 -9.05 4.85 -9.26
CA ALA A 40 -9.80 3.74 -9.85
C ALA A 40 -11.00 4.21 -10.71
N PRO A 41 -11.93 5.06 -10.22
CA PRO A 41 -13.06 5.52 -11.02
C PRO A 41 -12.67 6.49 -12.15
N TYR A 42 -11.50 7.13 -12.08
CA TYR A 42 -11.00 7.99 -13.16
C TYR A 42 -10.42 7.18 -14.31
N GLN A 43 -9.70 6.11 -14.00
CA GLN A 43 -9.11 5.22 -15.00
C GLN A 43 -10.15 4.28 -15.61
N ASP A 44 -11.13 3.86 -14.81
CA ASP A 44 -12.27 3.11 -15.29
C ASP A 44 -13.57 3.52 -14.58
N PRO A 45 -14.43 4.26 -15.29
CA PRO A 45 -15.73 4.67 -14.79
C PRO A 45 -16.68 3.49 -14.50
N SER A 46 -16.44 2.29 -15.03
CA SER A 46 -17.29 1.10 -14.85
C SER A 46 -16.93 0.27 -13.61
N THR A 47 -15.92 0.70 -12.86
CA THR A 47 -15.46 0.02 -11.65
C THR A 47 -16.48 0.08 -10.52
N GLN A 48 -16.71 -1.05 -9.85
CA GLN A 48 -17.61 -1.14 -8.70
C GLN A 48 -16.89 -1.04 -7.34
N GLY A 49 -15.57 -1.15 -7.33
CA GLY A 49 -14.76 -1.00 -6.12
C GLY A 49 -13.28 -0.89 -6.42
N SER A 50 -12.49 -0.50 -5.42
CA SER A 50 -11.03 -0.39 -5.52
C SER A 50 -10.39 -1.13 -4.36
N SER A 51 -9.23 -1.75 -4.57
CA SER A 51 -8.41 -2.31 -3.51
C SER A 51 -6.95 -1.92 -3.69
N ALA A 52 -6.28 -1.64 -2.58
CA ALA A 52 -4.85 -1.37 -2.58
C ALA A 52 -4.09 -2.52 -1.91
N HIS A 53 -3.10 -3.07 -2.60
CA HIS A 53 -2.28 -4.17 -2.08
C HIS A 53 -0.81 -3.81 -2.11
N PHE A 54 -0.09 -4.18 -1.05
CA PHE A 54 1.36 -4.05 -1.01
C PHE A 54 1.99 -5.28 -1.65
N GLU A 55 2.67 -5.08 -2.78
CA GLU A 55 3.34 -6.14 -3.50
C GLU A 55 4.82 -5.86 -3.63
N LEU A 56 5.61 -6.86 -3.26
CA LEU A 56 7.07 -6.79 -3.34
C LEU A 56 7.58 -7.04 -4.77
N PHE A 57 6.77 -7.68 -5.61
CA PHE A 57 7.09 -8.05 -6.99
C PHE A 57 5.92 -7.72 -7.92
N GLY A 58 5.38 -6.50 -7.79
CA GLY A 58 4.28 -6.02 -8.60
C GLY A 58 4.66 -5.64 -10.03
N GLU A 59 3.65 -5.42 -10.88
CA GLU A 59 3.82 -4.98 -12.27
C GLU A 59 4.56 -3.64 -12.37
N GLY A 60 4.41 -2.76 -11.36
CA GLY A 60 5.19 -1.53 -11.21
C GLY A 60 6.33 -1.56 -10.17
N GLY A 61 6.74 -2.75 -9.69
CA GLY A 61 7.86 -2.92 -8.76
C GLY A 61 7.48 -3.02 -7.27
N LEU A 62 8.47 -2.82 -6.39
CA LEU A 62 8.31 -2.88 -4.92
C LEU A 62 7.43 -1.71 -4.44
N GLY A 63 6.21 -1.98 -4.01
CA GLY A 63 5.35 -0.93 -3.46
C GLY A 63 3.86 -1.28 -3.39
N TRP A 64 3.07 -0.26 -3.11
CA TRP A 64 1.61 -0.33 -3.17
C TRP A 64 1.16 -0.31 -4.63
N GLN A 65 0.21 -1.18 -4.94
CA GLN A 65 -0.44 -1.28 -6.24
C GLN A 65 -1.94 -1.04 -6.08
N CYS A 66 -2.52 -0.32 -7.04
CA CYS A 66 -3.96 -0.06 -7.09
C CYS A 66 -4.62 -1.01 -8.07
N TYR A 67 -5.64 -1.72 -7.59
CA TYR A 67 -6.46 -2.62 -8.38
C TYR A 67 -7.91 -2.12 -8.40
N THR A 68 -8.55 -2.22 -9.55
CA THR A 68 -10.00 -2.02 -9.66
C THR A 68 -10.71 -3.34 -9.59
N VAL A 69 -11.80 -3.40 -8.82
CA VAL A 69 -12.64 -4.57 -8.66
C VAL A 69 -13.83 -4.48 -9.61
N GLY A 70 -13.84 -5.37 -10.60
CA GLY A 70 -14.97 -5.57 -11.51
C GLY A 70 -16.05 -6.48 -10.91
N ALA A 71 -17.30 -6.35 -11.38
CA ALA A 71 -18.45 -7.12 -10.91
C ALA A 71 -18.28 -8.66 -10.85
N TYR A 72 -17.37 -9.20 -11.67
CA TYR A 72 -17.17 -10.64 -11.86
C TYR A 72 -15.69 -11.06 -11.82
N GLY A 73 -14.87 -10.41 -10.98
CA GLY A 73 -13.49 -10.85 -10.73
C GLY A 73 -12.47 -10.45 -11.80
N GLY A 74 -12.73 -9.36 -12.52
CA GLY A 74 -11.79 -8.74 -13.46
C GLY A 74 -10.89 -7.73 -12.75
N ASP A 75 -10.14 -8.17 -11.74
CA ASP A 75 -9.22 -7.31 -11.02
C ASP A 75 -8.07 -6.93 -11.94
N ARG A 76 -7.97 -5.65 -12.28
CA ARG A 76 -6.92 -5.14 -13.16
C ARG A 76 -6.06 -4.12 -12.44
N ASN A 77 -4.75 -4.22 -12.66
CA ASN A 77 -3.80 -3.24 -12.16
C ASN A 77 -4.05 -1.91 -12.88
N VAL A 78 -4.16 -0.85 -12.12
CA VAL A 78 -4.55 0.48 -12.61
C VAL A 78 -3.36 1.42 -12.62
N ALA A 79 -2.59 1.37 -11.54
CA ALA A 79 -1.41 2.20 -11.36
C ALA A 79 -0.56 1.67 -10.19
N PRO A 80 0.77 1.70 -10.30
CA PRO A 80 1.65 1.57 -9.15
C PRO A 80 1.64 2.87 -8.33
N LEU A 81 1.30 2.76 -7.04
CA LEU A 81 1.35 3.86 -6.07
C LEU A 81 2.76 4.02 -5.45
N GLY A 82 3.62 3.01 -5.61
CA GLY A 82 4.98 3.00 -5.08
C GLY A 82 5.06 2.69 -3.58
N LEU A 83 6.27 2.72 -3.01
CA LEU A 83 6.50 2.37 -1.60
C LEU A 83 5.83 3.35 -0.62
N PHE A 84 5.80 4.64 -0.99
CA PHE A 84 5.17 5.70 -0.20
C PHE A 84 3.98 6.25 -0.99
N PRO A 85 2.78 5.70 -0.76
CA PRO A 85 1.60 6.14 -1.48
C PRO A 85 1.29 7.57 -1.08
N SER A 86 1.05 8.42 -2.08
CA SER A 86 0.65 9.81 -1.88
C SER A 86 -0.76 10.01 -2.44
N ILE A 87 -1.51 10.96 -1.86
CA ILE A 87 -2.82 11.30 -2.40
C ILE A 87 -2.57 12.06 -3.72
N PRO A 88 -3.08 11.57 -4.86
CA PRO A 88 -2.84 12.19 -6.14
C PRO A 88 -3.51 13.57 -6.17
N THR A 89 -2.76 14.56 -6.63
CA THR A 89 -3.36 15.85 -7.03
C THR A 89 -3.95 15.62 -8.41
N ARG A 90 -5.28 15.66 -8.54
CA ARG A 90 -6.11 15.45 -9.77
C ARG A 90 -5.38 14.70 -10.91
N PRO A 91 -5.69 13.42 -11.15
CA PRO A 91 -5.11 12.67 -12.27
C PRO A 91 -5.32 13.42 -13.59
N GLU A 92 -4.23 13.71 -14.32
CA GLU A 92 -4.33 14.17 -15.70
C GLU A 92 -4.79 13.00 -16.59
N PRO A 93 -5.88 13.17 -17.38
CA PRO A 93 -6.38 12.10 -18.23
C PRO A 93 -5.32 11.65 -19.23
N GLY A 94 -4.99 10.36 -19.22
CA GLY A 94 -4.13 9.75 -20.23
C GLY A 94 -2.63 9.84 -19.97
N GLN A 95 -2.19 10.06 -18.73
CA GLN A 95 -0.77 9.91 -18.38
C GLN A 95 -0.42 8.41 -18.26
N PRO A 96 0.38 7.83 -19.17
CA PRO A 96 0.94 6.50 -18.97
C PRO A 96 1.97 6.58 -17.84
N THR A 97 1.75 5.81 -16.78
CA THR A 97 2.75 5.52 -15.73
C THR A 97 3.63 4.37 -16.16
#